data_AF-A0A5T1LYT5-F1
#
_entry.id   AF-A0A5T1LYT5-F1
#
_cell.length_a   1.000
_cell.length_b   1.000
_cell.length_c   1.000
_cell.angle_alpha   90.00
_cell.angle_beta   90.00
_cell.angle_gamma   90.00
#
_symmetry.space_group_name_H-M   'P 1'
#
loop_
_entity.id
_entity.type
_entity.pdbx_description
1 polymer ?
#
loop_
_entity_poly.entity_id
_entity_poly.type
_entity_poly.pdbx_seq_one_letter_code
_entity_poly.pdbx_strand_id
1 'polypeptide(L)' 'MIHKLHIKNFKLIKDNSFDFKPLTIITGTNSCGKSSILQTL' A
#
# COMPACT_ATOMS: atom_id res chain seq x y z
N MET A 1 -13.03 3.30 8.94
CA MET A 1 -11.71 2.64 9.04
C MET A 1 -11.48 1.91 7.74
N ILE A 2 -10.32 2.07 7.11
CA ILE A 2 -10.01 1.37 5.86
C ILE A 2 -9.69 -0.08 6.22
N HIS A 3 -10.35 -1.04 5.57
CA HIS A 3 -10.15 -2.47 5.81
C HIS A 3 -9.43 -3.16 4.65
N LYS A 4 -9.57 -2.62 3.44
CA LYS A 4 -8.95 -3.16 2.24
C LYS A 4 -8.61 -2.04 1.27
N LEU A 5 -7.44 -2.14 0.64
CA LEU A 5 -6.96 -1.24 -0.41
C LEU A 5 -6.54 -2.08 -1.60
N HIS A 6 -7.04 -1.75 -2.78
CA HIS A 6 -6.64 -2.36 -4.03
C HIS A 6 -6.02 -1.29 -4.93
N ILE A 7 -4.76 -1.50 -5.31
CA ILE A 7 -3.99 -0.56 -6.12
C ILE A 7 -3.63 -1.23 -7.44
N LYS A 8 -3.96 -0.56 -8.54
CA LYS A 8 -3.63 -1.01 -9.89
C LYS A 8 -2.99 0.10 -10.70
N ASN A 9 -1.88 -0.20 -11.36
CA ASN A 9 -1.12 0.68 -12.25
C ASN A 9 -0.79 2.06 -11.65
N PHE A 10 -0.41 2.10 -10.36
CA PHE A 10 0.01 3.32 -9.67
C PHE A 10 1.49 3.28 -9.28
N LYS A 11 2.30 4.11 -9.96
CA LYS A 11 3.76 4.16 -9.76
C LYS A 11 4.38 2.77 -9.89
N LEU A 12 5.08 2.29 -8.86
CA LEU A 12 5.72 0.98 -8.84
C LEU A 12 4.70 -0.18 -8.69
N ILE A 13 3.48 0.10 -8.23
CA ILE A 13 2.49 -0.90 -7.88
C ILE A 13 1.64 -1.22 -9.11
N LYS A 14 1.85 -2.42 -9.68
CA LYS A 14 1.12 -2.89 -10.87
C LYS A 14 -0.27 -3.39 -10.54
N ASP A 15 -0.41 -4.32 -9.59
CA ASP A 15 -1.70 -4.88 -9.20
C ASP A 15 -1.57 -5.58 -7.83
N ASN A 16 -1.88 -4.87 -6.73
CA ASN A 16 -1.75 -5.39 -5.36
C ASN A 16 -2.98 -5.07 -4.50
N SER A 17 -3.34 -6.02 -3.63
CA SER A 17 -4.34 -5.85 -2.57
C SER A 17 -3.67 -5.84 -1.18
N PHE A 18 -4.12 -4.96 -0.29
CA PHE A 18 -3.68 -4.87 1.10
C PHE A 18 -4.89 -4.89 2.03
N ASP A 19 -4.89 -5.79 3.00
CA ASP A 19 -5.89 -5.80 4.07
C ASP A 19 -5.34 -5.09 5.31
N PHE A 20 -6.08 -4.10 5.81
CA PHE A 20 -5.69 -3.28 6.95
C PHE A 20 -6.33 -3.78 8.24
N LYS A 21 -5.48 -3.96 9.26
CA LYS A 21 -5.86 -4.26 10.65
C LYS A 21 -5.77 -2.98 11.50
N PRO A 22 -6.31 -2.97 12.73
CA PRO A 22 -6.25 -1.81 13.62
C PRO A 22 -4.84 -1.22 13.79
N LEU A 23 -3.80 -2.06 13.71
CA LEU A 23 -2.42 -1.66 13.52
C LEU A 23 -1.83 -2.41 12.33
N THR A 24 -1.32 -1.66 11.35
CA THR A 24 -0.66 -2.20 10.16
C THR A 24 0.66 -1.46 9.97
N ILE A 25 1.78 -2.18 9.92
CA ILE A 25 3.12 -1.59 9.74
C ILE A 25 3.56 -1.80 8.29
N ILE A 26 3.82 -0.71 7.58
CA ILE A 26 4.35 -0.74 6.21
C ILE A 26 5.86 -0.54 6.29
N THR A 27 6.62 -1.61 6.04
CA THR A 27 8.10 -1.62 6.08
C THR A 27 8.70 -2.21 4.80
N GLY A 28 10.02 -2.10 4.65
CA GLY A 28 10.77 -2.52 3.47
C GLY A 28 11.84 -1.51 3.06
N THR A 29 12.66 -1.86 2.08
CA THR A 29 13.72 -0.99 1.55
C THR A 29 13.16 0.29 0.92
N ASN A 30 13.99 1.33 0.83
CA ASN A 30 13.61 2.59 0.18
C ASN A 30 13.27 2.35 -1.30
N SER A 31 12.37 3.18 -1.82
CA SER A 31 11.86 3.09 -3.20
C SER A 31 11.09 1.81 -3.55
N CYS A 32 10.75 0.96 -2.57
CA CYS A 32 9.92 -0.24 -2.76
C CYS A 32 8.40 0.04 -2.81
N GLY A 33 7.99 1.30 -2.98
CA GLY A 33 6.56 1.66 -3.09
C GLY A 33 5.80 1.85 -1.77
N LYS A 34 6.47 1.84 -0.61
CA LYS A 34 5.84 2.11 0.70
C LYS A 34 5.07 3.44 0.73
N SER A 35 5.73 4.54 0.34
CA SER A 35 5.08 5.84 0.25
C SER A 35 4.00 5.88 -0.83
N SER A 36 4.13 5.05 -1.88
CA SER A 36 3.09 4.92 -2.91
C SER A 36 1.82 4.28 -2.37
N ILE A 37 1.91 3.30 -1.47
CA ILE A 37 0.75 2.73 -0.77
C ILE A 37 0.04 3.81 0.06
N LEU A 38 0.80 4.63 0.79
CA LEU A 38 0.22 5.70 1.61
C LEU A 38 -0.39 6.83 0.76
N GLN A 39 0.18 7.14 -0.41
CA GLN A 39 -0.33 8.17 -1.32
C GLN A 39 -1.62 7.79 -2.04
N THR A 40 -1.99 6.51 -2.04
CA THR A 40 -3.25 6.02 -2.62
C THR A 40 -4.40 5.94 -1.62
N LEU A 41 -4.13 6.18 -0.34
CA LEU A 41 -5.13 6.30 0.71
C LEU A 41 -5.69 7.72 0.74
#